data_AF-A0A1L5PNL0-F1
#
_entry.id   AF-A0A1L5PNL0-F1
#
_cell.length_a   1.000
_cell.length_b   1.000
_cell.length_c   1.000
_cell.angle_alpha   90.00
_cell.angle_beta   90.00
_cell.angle_gamma   90.00
#
_symmetry.space_group_name_H-M   'P 1'
#
loop_
_entity.id
_entity.type
_entity.pdbx_description
1 polymer ?
#
loop_
_entity_poly.entity_id
_entity_poly.type
_entity_poly.pdbx_seq_one_letter_code
_entity_poly.pdbx_strand_id
1 'polypeptide(L)'
;MNFITFARASLFAVLSFGAIAAQASTMPMDDTGVMQYRYGDHLDVKKVLSIQDDQSDACGLVNTRMDYLDSKGQQQSVQYRTYATGGCHEN
;
A
#
# COMPACT_ATOMS: atom_id res chain seq x y z
N MET A 1 -5.72 -42.65 57.69
CA MET A 1 -5.92 -41.18 57.63
C MET A 1 -5.58 -40.72 56.22
N ASN A 2 -6.59 -40.21 55.53
CA ASN A 2 -6.50 -39.60 54.19
C ASN A 2 -5.67 -38.33 54.26
N PHE A 3 -4.67 -38.18 53.39
CA PHE A 3 -4.03 -36.91 53.16
C PHE A 3 -3.96 -36.58 51.67
N ILE A 4 -4.99 -35.84 51.28
CA ILE A 4 -4.96 -34.67 50.40
C ILE A 4 -4.60 -34.96 48.94
N THR A 5 -5.68 -35.14 48.18
CA THR A 5 -5.87 -34.87 46.75
C THR A 5 -4.99 -33.74 46.22
N PHE A 6 -3.95 -34.08 45.45
CA PHE A 6 -3.23 -33.13 44.60
C PHE A 6 -4.11 -32.80 43.38
N ALA A 7 -4.96 -31.80 43.52
CA ALA A 7 -5.69 -31.22 42.41
C ALA A 7 -4.71 -30.46 41.49
N ARG A 8 -4.16 -31.19 40.51
CA ARG A 8 -3.53 -30.62 39.33
C ARG A 8 -4.60 -29.90 38.50
N ALA A 9 -4.84 -28.63 38.79
CA ALA A 9 -5.65 -27.76 37.94
C ALA A 9 -4.72 -27.04 36.96
N SER A 10 -4.60 -27.65 35.78
CA SER A 10 -3.99 -27.08 34.60
C SER A 10 -4.75 -25.83 34.11
N LEU A 11 -4.00 -24.99 33.38
CA LEU A 11 -4.46 -24.17 32.26
C LEU A 11 -5.27 -22.89 32.57
N PHE A 12 -4.56 -21.76 32.63
CA PHE A 12 -5.04 -20.55 31.97
C PHE A 12 -3.90 -19.96 31.16
N ALA A 13 -3.78 -20.45 29.92
CA ALA A 13 -2.95 -19.83 28.90
C ALA A 13 -3.54 -18.45 28.60
N VAL A 14 -2.83 -17.40 29.00
CA VAL A 14 -3.18 -16.02 28.65
C VAL A 14 -2.83 -15.86 27.18
N LEU A 15 -3.83 -15.94 26.31
CA LEU A 15 -3.70 -15.61 24.90
C LEU A 15 -3.50 -14.09 24.80
N SER A 16 -2.26 -13.65 24.89
CA SER A 16 -1.86 -12.34 24.40
C SER A 16 -1.98 -12.36 22.88
N PHE A 17 -3.19 -12.10 22.39
CA PHE A 17 -3.44 -11.78 20.99
C PHE A 17 -2.61 -10.54 20.66
N GLY A 18 -1.44 -10.76 20.05
CA GLY A 18 -0.64 -9.70 19.49
C GLY A 18 -1.42 -9.03 18.38
N ALA A 19 -2.01 -7.88 18.67
CA ALA A 19 -2.47 -6.96 17.63
C ALA A 19 -1.21 -6.43 16.93
N ILE A 20 -0.77 -7.11 15.87
CA ILE A 20 0.16 -6.49 14.93
C ILE A 20 -0.65 -5.42 14.23
N ALA A 21 -0.52 -4.18 14.72
CA ALA A 21 -0.87 -3.02 13.93
C ALA A 21 -0.03 -3.14 12.65
N ALA A 22 -0.70 -3.44 11.53
CA ALA A 22 -0.11 -3.27 10.21
C ALA A 22 0.14 -1.76 10.09
N GLN A 23 1.34 -1.36 10.48
CA GLN A 23 1.87 -0.03 10.23
C GLN A 23 1.93 0.06 8.71
N ALA A 24 0.92 0.69 8.09
CA ALA A 24 0.99 1.13 6.71
C ALA A 24 2.01 2.28 6.69
N SER A 25 3.29 1.92 6.80
CA SER A 25 4.38 2.83 6.60
C SER A 25 4.31 3.24 5.14
N THR A 26 3.81 4.45 4.87
CA THR A 26 4.05 5.16 3.62
C THR A 26 5.55 5.48 3.56
N MET A 27 6.36 4.44 3.38
CA MET A 27 7.76 4.62 3.06
C MET A 27 7.77 5.19 1.64
N PRO A 28 8.46 6.32 1.41
CA PRO A 28 8.70 6.81 0.06
C PRO A 28 9.32 5.65 -0.73
N MET A 29 8.61 5.19 -1.77
CA MET A 29 9.18 4.21 -2.68
C MET A 29 10.31 4.92 -3.42
N ASP A 30 11.55 4.47 -3.18
CA ASP A 30 12.71 4.98 -3.88
C ASP A 30 12.53 4.76 -5.39
N ASP A 31 12.99 5.71 -6.21
CA ASP A 31 12.74 5.75 -7.66
C ASP A 31 13.34 4.54 -8.40
N THR A 32 14.24 3.83 -7.72
CA THR A 32 14.91 2.61 -8.19
C THR A 32 13.96 1.43 -8.46
N GLY A 33 12.71 1.48 -7.99
CA GLY A 33 11.71 0.41 -8.16
C GLY A 33 10.54 0.73 -9.09
N VAL A 34 10.54 1.86 -9.79
CA VAL A 34 9.35 2.33 -10.53
C VAL A 34 9.30 1.73 -11.92
N MET A 35 8.21 1.01 -12.20
CA MET A 35 7.99 0.33 -13.48
C MET A 35 7.44 1.31 -14.53
N GLN A 36 8.04 1.38 -15.72
CA GLN A 36 7.47 2.15 -16.82
C GLN A 36 6.25 1.41 -17.40
N TYR A 37 5.06 1.90 -17.08
CA TYR A 37 3.81 1.31 -17.56
C TYR A 37 3.52 1.70 -19.01
N ARG A 38 3.10 0.71 -19.81
CA ARG A 38 2.60 0.93 -21.16
C ARG A 38 1.08 0.79 -21.15
N TYR A 39 0.40 1.74 -21.77
CA TYR A 39 -1.05 1.73 -21.86
C TYR A 39 -1.55 0.42 -22.47
N GLY A 40 -2.47 -0.25 -21.77
CA GLY A 40 -3.03 -1.55 -22.16
C GLY A 40 -2.39 -2.75 -21.47
N ASP A 41 -1.24 -2.59 -20.82
CA ASP A 41 -0.70 -3.66 -19.97
C ASP A 41 -1.65 -3.92 -18.79
N HIS A 42 -1.79 -5.18 -18.40
CA HIS A 42 -2.64 -5.57 -17.29
C HIS A 42 -1.89 -5.47 -15.96
N LEU A 43 -2.24 -4.49 -15.14
CA LEU A 43 -1.74 -4.37 -13.78
C LEU A 43 -2.60 -5.17 -12.81
N ASP A 44 -1.99 -5.91 -11.90
CA ASP A 44 -2.68 -6.55 -10.77
C ASP A 44 -2.95 -5.53 -9.67
N VAL A 45 -3.86 -4.58 -9.89
CA VAL A 45 -4.17 -3.52 -8.93
C VAL A 45 -5.28 -3.98 -7.98
N LYS A 46 -4.97 -4.11 -6.69
CA LYS A 46 -5.96 -4.33 -5.63
C LYS A 46 -6.44 -3.02 -5.01
N LYS A 47 -5.53 -2.08 -4.75
CA LYS A 47 -5.85 -0.77 -4.16
C LYS A 47 -4.85 0.30 -4.57
N VAL A 48 -5.32 1.40 -5.14
CA VAL A 48 -4.48 2.59 -5.37
C VAL A 48 -4.19 3.28 -4.04
N LEU A 49 -2.92 3.59 -3.80
CA LEU A 49 -2.45 4.29 -2.61
C LEU A 49 -2.25 5.78 -2.87
N SER A 50 -1.64 6.12 -4.01
CA SER A 50 -1.34 7.49 -4.40
C SER A 50 -1.35 7.62 -5.93
N ILE A 51 -1.68 8.82 -6.42
CA ILE A 51 -1.40 9.25 -7.79
C ILE A 51 -0.82 10.65 -7.69
N GLN A 52 0.33 10.85 -8.31
CA GLN A 52 1.08 12.11 -8.26
C GLN A 52 1.57 12.45 -9.65
N ASP A 53 1.20 13.64 -10.12
CA ASP A 53 1.77 14.23 -11.33
C ASP A 53 3.06 14.96 -10.96
N ASP A 54 4.08 14.86 -11.80
CA ASP A 54 5.33 15.60 -11.61
C ASP A 54 5.14 17.11 -11.71
N GLN A 55 4.12 17.56 -12.45
CA GLN A 55 3.75 18.96 -12.65
C GLN A 55 2.20 19.13 -12.62
N SER A 56 1.60 19.15 -11.43
CA SER A 56 0.12 19.23 -11.27
C SER A 56 -0.51 20.48 -11.90
N ASP A 57 0.23 21.59 -11.92
CA ASP A 57 -0.25 22.89 -12.40
C ASP A 57 0.02 23.09 -13.90
N ALA A 58 0.46 22.05 -14.62
CA ALA A 58 0.65 22.11 -16.06
C ALA A 58 -0.70 22.04 -16.81
N CYS A 59 -0.68 22.49 -18.07
CA CYS A 59 -1.72 22.23 -19.06
C CYS A 59 -1.09 21.44 -20.22
N GLY A 60 -1.16 20.11 -20.17
CA GLY A 60 -0.45 19.28 -21.14
C GLY A 60 -0.04 17.90 -20.63
N LEU A 61 0.78 17.21 -21.41
CA LEU A 61 1.29 15.88 -21.03
C LEU A 61 2.33 15.98 -19.91
N VAL A 62 2.13 15.21 -18.85
CA VAL A 62 2.99 15.13 -17.67
C VAL A 62 3.34 13.68 -17.34
N ASN A 63 4.38 13.44 -16.55
CA ASN A 63 4.61 12.12 -15.99
C ASN A 63 3.81 11.97 -14.70
N THR A 64 3.19 10.82 -14.55
CA THR A 64 2.37 10.48 -13.40
C THR A 64 2.90 9.20 -12.77
N ARG A 65 3.13 9.25 -11.47
CA ARG A 65 3.42 8.08 -10.64
C ARG A 65 2.13 7.60 -9.98
N MET A 66 1.89 6.30 -10.03
CA MET A 66 0.85 5.65 -9.24
C MET A 66 1.46 4.58 -8.36
N ASP A 67 1.28 4.73 -7.06
CA ASP A 67 1.62 3.69 -6.09
C ASP A 67 0.35 2.90 -5.76
N TYR A 68 0.45 1.57 -5.74
CA TYR A 68 -0.70 0.70 -5.49
C TYR A 68 -0.29 -0.57 -4.73
N LEU A 69 -1.27 -1.22 -4.11
CA LEU A 69 -1.15 -2.58 -3.57
C LEU A 69 -1.63 -3.57 -4.62
N ASP A 70 -0.85 -4.64 -4.82
CA ASP A 70 -1.26 -5.76 -5.66
C ASP A 70 -2.22 -6.74 -4.93
N SER A 71 -2.68 -7.79 -5.63
CA SER A 71 -3.58 -8.79 -5.05
C SER A 71 -2.99 -9.48 -3.81
N LYS A 72 -1.65 -9.61 -3.76
CA LYS A 72 -0.85 -10.19 -2.68
C LYS A 72 -0.58 -9.20 -1.55
N GLY A 73 -0.97 -7.94 -1.70
CA GLY A 73 -0.76 -6.88 -0.72
C GLY A 73 0.65 -6.26 -0.76
N GLN A 74 1.42 -6.48 -1.83
CA GLN A 74 2.72 -5.83 -2.01
C GLN A 74 2.54 -4.46 -2.62
N GLN A 75 3.33 -3.48 -2.16
CA GLN A 75 3.36 -2.15 -2.75
C GLN A 75 4.14 -2.21 -4.06
N GLN A 76 3.57 -1.60 -5.09
CA GLN A 76 4.11 -1.46 -6.43
C GLN A 76 4.05 0.01 -6.83
N SER A 77 4.97 0.46 -7.68
CA SER A 77 4.94 1.79 -8.27
C SER A 77 5.10 1.71 -9.77
N VAL A 78 4.25 2.45 -10.49
CA VAL A 78 4.33 2.59 -11.94
C VAL A 78 4.41 4.06 -12.34
N GLN A 79 5.12 4.33 -13.43
CA GLN A 79 5.16 5.61 -14.10
C GLN A 79 4.53 5.52 -15.49
N TYR A 80 3.69 6.49 -15.83
CA TYR A 80 3.05 6.64 -17.13
C TYR A 80 2.81 8.12 -17.44
N ARG A 81 2.23 8.42 -18.61
CA ARG A 81 1.90 9.79 -18.98
C ARG A 81 0.40 10.02 -18.88
N THR A 82 0.03 11.17 -18.31
CA THR A 82 -1.35 11.68 -18.30
C THR A 82 -1.40 13.09 -18.88
N TYR A 83 -2.59 13.66 -18.96
CA TYR A 83 -2.79 15.04 -19.37
C TYR A 83 -3.22 15.87 -18.14
N ALA A 84 -2.32 16.71 -17.65
CA ALA A 84 -2.60 17.67 -16.59
C ALA A 84 -3.52 18.78 -17.11
N THR A 85 -4.50 19.14 -16.29
CA THR A 85 -5.47 20.20 -16.59
C THR A 85 -5.43 21.35 -15.59
N GLY A 86 -4.59 21.27 -14.56
CA GLY A 86 -4.55 22.25 -13.47
C GLY A 86 -4.21 23.67 -13.92
N GLY A 87 -3.36 23.81 -14.94
CA GLY A 87 -3.00 25.11 -15.53
C GLY A 87 -3.77 25.47 -16.79
N CYS A 88 -4.81 24.71 -17.16
CA CYS A 88 -5.56 24.99 -18.38
C CYS A 88 -6.55 26.15 -18.15
N HIS A 89 -6.47 27.15 -19.01
CA HIS A 89 -7.41 28.27 -19.02
C HIS A 89 -8.25 28.19 -20.30
N GLU A 90 -9.58 28.22 -20.13
CA GLU A 90 -10.51 28.43 -21.25
C GLU A 90 -10.38 29.89 -21.70
N ASN A 91 -10.22 30.13 -23.01
CA ASN A 91 -10.23 31.47 -23.60
C ASN A 91 -11.65 31.98 -23.81
#